data_AF-A0A9W6INJ8-F1
#
_entry.id   AF-A0A9W6INJ8-F1
#
_cell.length_a   1.000
_cell.length_b   1.000
_cell.length_c   1.000
_cell.angle_alpha   90.00
_cell.angle_beta   90.00
_cell.angle_gamma   90.00
#
_symmetry.space_group_name_H-M   'P 1'
#
loop_
_entity.id
_entity.type
_entity.pdbx_description
1 polymer ?
#
loop_
_entity_poly.entity_id
_entity_poly.type
_entity_poly.pdbx_seq_one_letter_code
_entity_poly.pdbx_strand_id
1 'polypeptide(L)' 'MAKPETPPSGSHGPAPLGSRLGRPLGFAAGLGIGLLLWLIIGLATSNLLLGLTFGLLPGIAIGLGLQLTARR' A
#
# COMPACT_ATOMS: atom_id res chain seq x y z
N MET A 1 48.58 25.97 -9.93
CA MET A 1 48.21 24.66 -9.36
C MET A 1 46.71 24.71 -9.10
N ALA A 2 45.89 24.20 -10.02
CA ALA A 2 44.42 24.27 -9.89
C ALA A 2 43.96 23.15 -8.94
N LYS A 3 43.24 23.54 -7.90
CA LYS A 3 42.61 22.65 -6.92
C LYS A 3 41.42 21.94 -7.61
N PRO A 4 41.28 20.61 -7.51
CA PRO A 4 40.13 19.94 -8.08
C PRO A 4 38.93 20.19 -7.16
N GLU A 5 38.06 21.12 -7.56
CA GLU A 5 36.74 21.34 -6.98
C GLU A 5 35.88 20.11 -7.35
N THR A 6 35.67 19.21 -6.38
CA THR A 6 34.82 18.01 -6.53
C THR A 6 33.38 18.39 -6.91
N PRO A 7 32.70 17.60 -7.78
CA PRO A 7 31.33 17.85 -8.21
C PRO A 7 30.35 17.86 -7.02
N PRO A 8 29.23 18.61 -7.09
CA PRO A 8 28.28 18.71 -5.99
C PRO A 8 27.77 17.33 -5.64
N SER A 9 28.01 16.93 -4.39
CA SER A 9 27.51 15.70 -3.78
C SER A 9 26.00 15.59 -3.99
N GLY A 10 25.61 14.81 -4.99
CA GLY A 10 24.24 14.37 -5.20
C GLY A 10 23.84 13.46 -4.05
N SER A 11 23.29 14.04 -2.98
CA SER A 11 22.71 13.27 -1.87
C SER A 11 21.63 14.06 -1.17
N HIS A 12 20.62 14.50 -1.91
CA HIS A 12 19.30 14.77 -1.35
C HIS A 12 18.28 13.95 -2.13
N GLY A 13 18.43 12.63 -2.06
CA GLY A 13 17.31 11.73 -2.28
C GLY A 13 16.19 12.12 -1.31
N PRO A 14 14.92 12.08 -1.74
CA PRO A 14 13.82 12.55 -0.93
C PRO A 14 13.84 11.82 0.41
N ALA A 15 13.88 12.61 1.50
CA ALA A 15 13.70 12.12 2.86
C ALA A 15 12.53 11.12 2.88
N PRO A 16 12.64 9.95 3.54
CA PRO A 16 11.54 9.01 3.65
C PRO A 16 10.45 9.61 4.54
N LEU A 17 9.62 10.48 3.96
CA LEU A 17 8.41 11.06 4.56
C LEU A 17 7.30 10.00 4.75
N GLY A 18 7.54 8.74 4.40
CA GLY A 18 6.53 7.69 4.37
C GLY A 18 6.15 7.06 5.73
N SER A 19 6.93 7.26 6.79
CA SER A 19 6.80 6.40 7.99
C SER A 19 5.61 6.73 8.91
N ARG A 20 5.00 7.93 8.80
CA ARG A 20 3.78 8.28 9.58
C ARG A 20 2.48 8.28 8.79
N LEU A 21 2.50 8.61 7.49
CA LEU A 21 1.30 8.56 6.65
C LEU A 21 0.99 7.15 6.10
N GLY A 22 1.98 6.26 5.96
CA GLY A 22 1.75 4.91 5.45
C GLY A 22 0.91 4.00 6.36
N ARG A 23 0.81 4.33 7.66
CA ARG A 23 0.13 3.50 8.68
C ARG A 23 -1.37 3.34 8.46
N PRO A 24 -2.18 4.42 8.32
CA PRO A 24 -3.59 4.28 8.00
C PRO A 24 -3.81 4.00 6.50
N LEU A 25 -2.91 4.44 5.62
CA LEU A 25 -3.09 4.34 4.18
C LEU A 25 -3.01 2.90 3.66
N GLY A 26 -2.08 2.08 4.18
CA GLY A 26 -1.96 0.68 3.77
C GLY A 26 -3.19 -0.15 4.14
N PHE A 27 -3.71 0.05 5.35
CA PHE A 27 -4.94 -0.61 5.80
C PHE A 27 -6.17 -0.10 5.04
N ALA A 28 -6.35 1.22 4.94
CA ALA A 28 -7.48 1.81 4.23
C ALA A 28 -7.47 1.45 2.73
N ALA A 29 -6.30 1.41 2.09
CA ALA A 29 -6.17 1.00 0.70
C ALA A 29 -6.49 -0.50 0.52
N GLY A 30 -5.94 -1.38 1.35
CA GLY A 30 -6.24 -2.81 1.29
C GLY A 30 -7.72 -3.12 1.52
N LEU A 31 -8.32 -2.48 2.53
CA LEU A 31 -9.75 -2.65 2.84
C LEU A 31 -10.63 -2.03 1.75
N GLY A 32 -10.30 -0.84 1.25
CA GLY A 32 -11.03 -0.18 0.18
C GLY A 32 -11.02 -0.97 -1.13
N ILE A 33 -9.83 -1.44 -1.55
CA ILE A 33 -9.69 -2.29 -2.75
C ILE A 33 -10.39 -3.63 -2.55
N GLY A 34 -10.26 -4.25 -1.38
CA GLY A 34 -10.92 -5.53 -1.07
C GLY A 34 -12.43 -5.45 -1.09
N LEU A 35 -13.00 -4.39 -0.51
CA LEU A 35 -14.44 -4.14 -0.46
C LEU A 35 -14.98 -3.78 -1.84
N LEU A 36 -14.22 -3.04 -2.65
CA LEU A 36 -14.57 -2.74 -4.03
C LEU A 36 -14.58 -4.01 -4.89
N LEU A 37 -13.53 -4.86 -4.80
CA LEU A 37 -13.51 -6.14 -5.50
C LEU A 37 -14.64 -7.06 -5.03
N TRP A 38 -14.90 -7.11 -3.72
CA TRP A 38 -16.02 -7.88 -3.16
C TRP A 38 -17.34 -7.49 -3.81
N LEU A 39 -17.60 -6.19 -3.91
CA LEU A 39 -18.81 -5.64 -4.50
C LEU A 39 -18.89 -5.95 -6.01
N ILE A 40 -17.79 -5.73 -6.75
CA ILE A 40 -17.74 -5.97 -8.20
C ILE A 40 -17.97 -7.45 -8.50
N ILE A 41 -17.29 -8.36 -7.82
CA ILE A 41 -17.41 -9.81 -8.04
C ILE A 41 -18.78 -10.29 -7.58
N GLY A 42 -19.26 -9.82 -6.43
CA GLY A 42 -20.58 -10.15 -5.90
C GLY A 42 -21.71 -9.76 -6.86
N LEU A 43 -21.65 -8.55 -7.44
CA LEU A 43 -22.63 -8.11 -8.44
C LEU A 43 -22.45 -8.83 -9.78
N ALA A 44 -21.22 -8.91 -10.29
CA ALA A 44 -20.96 -9.48 -11.61
C ALA A 44 -21.27 -10.98 -11.69
N THR A 45 -21.03 -11.72 -10.59
CA THR A 45 -21.27 -13.17 -10.52
C THR A 45 -22.59 -13.52 -9.83
N SER A 46 -23.33 -12.53 -9.30
CA SER A 46 -24.50 -12.75 -8.41
C SER A 46 -24.19 -13.69 -7.25
N ASN A 47 -22.92 -13.76 -6.85
CA ASN A 47 -22.43 -14.72 -5.85
C ASN A 47 -21.52 -14.00 -4.86
N LEU A 48 -22.11 -13.60 -3.74
CA LEU A 48 -21.41 -12.89 -2.66
C LEU A 48 -20.28 -13.71 -2.04
N LEU A 49 -20.35 -15.05 -2.09
CA LEU A 49 -19.29 -15.92 -1.54
C LEU A 49 -17.99 -15.77 -2.33
N LEU A 50 -18.08 -15.75 -3.66
CA LEU A 50 -16.92 -15.54 -4.53
C LEU A 50 -16.32 -14.15 -4.34
N GLY A 51 -17.16 -13.12 -4.20
CA GLY A 51 -16.69 -11.80 -3.83
C GLY A 51 -15.96 -11.81 -2.49
N LEU A 52 -16.46 -12.56 -1.50
CA LEU A 52 -15.88 -12.62 -0.16
C LEU A 52 -14.48 -13.24 -0.19
N THR A 53 -14.33 -14.36 -0.89
CA THR A 53 -13.07 -15.10 -0.95
C THR A 53 -12.02 -14.43 -1.82
N PHE A 54 -12.42 -13.76 -2.92
CA PHE A 54 -11.49 -13.17 -3.88
C PHE A 54 -11.33 -11.64 -3.77
N GLY A 55 -12.26 -10.95 -3.13
CA GLY A 55 -12.19 -9.52 -2.89
C GLY A 55 -11.90 -9.19 -1.43
N LEU A 56 -12.83 -9.51 -0.54
CA LEU A 56 -12.78 -9.03 0.84
C LEU A 56 -11.65 -9.67 1.65
N LEU A 57 -11.54 -11.01 1.63
CA LEU A 57 -10.48 -11.74 2.33
C LEU A 57 -9.07 -11.28 1.97
N PRO A 58 -8.68 -11.28 0.67
CA PRO A 58 -7.33 -10.85 0.28
C PRO A 58 -7.11 -9.35 0.53
N GLY A 59 -8.12 -8.48 0.35
CA GLY A 59 -7.98 -7.07 0.68
C GLY A 59 -7.76 -6.80 2.17
N ILE A 60 -8.45 -7.52 3.05
CA ILE A 60 -8.20 -7.48 4.50
C ILE A 60 -6.80 -8.02 4.82
N ALA A 61 -6.39 -9.14 4.21
CA ALA A 61 -5.08 -9.74 4.45
C ALA A 61 -3.94 -8.79 4.02
N ILE A 62 -4.06 -8.13 2.86
CA ILE A 62 -3.10 -7.13 2.39
C ILE A 62 -3.12 -5.90 3.31
N GLY A 63 -4.31 -5.39 3.64
CA GLY A 63 -4.44 -4.23 4.53
C GLY A 63 -3.81 -4.48 5.91
N LEU A 64 -4.06 -5.65 6.50
CA LEU A 64 -3.44 -6.07 7.75
C LEU A 64 -1.94 -6.34 7.61
N GLY A 65 -1.51 -7.01 6.54
CA GLY A 65 -0.10 -7.30 6.28
C GLY A 65 0.73 -6.02 6.13
N LEU A 66 0.22 -5.03 5.40
CA LEU A 66 0.84 -3.71 5.28
C LEU A 66 0.84 -2.97 6.62
N GLN A 67 -0.24 -3.03 7.39
CA GLN A 67 -0.33 -2.39 8.71
C GLN A 67 0.64 -3.02 9.72
N LEU A 68 0.80 -4.34 9.71
CA LEU A 68 1.73 -5.08 10.57
C LEU A 68 3.19 -4.87 10.15
N THR A 69 3.47 -4.85 8.85
CA THR A 69 4.81 -4.56 8.32
C THR A 69 5.24 -3.13 8.66
N ALA A 70 4.33 -2.16 8.60
CA ALA A 70 4.60 -0.78 9.01
C ALA A 70 4.69 -0.56 10.54
N ARG A 71 4.40 -1.59 11.34
CA ARG A 71 4.56 -1.59 12.81
C ARG A 71 5.89 -2.17 13.29
N ARG A 72 6.60 -2.96 12.47
CA ARG A 72 7.97 -3.41 12.76
C ARG A 72 8.99 -2.38 12.31
#